data_AF-A0A1N6Y8Q5-F1
#
_entry.id   AF-A0A1N6Y8Q5-F1
#
_cell.length_a   1.000
_cell.length_b   1.000
_cell.length_c   1.000
_cell.angle_alpha   90.00
_cell.angle_beta   90.00
_cell.angle_gamma   90.00
#
_symmetry.space_group_name_H-M   'P 1'
#
loop_
_entity.id
_entity.type
_entity.pdbx_description
1 polymer ?
#
loop_
_entity_poly.entity_id
_entity_poly.type
_entity_poly.pdbx_seq_one_letter_code
_entity_poly.pdbx_strand_id
1 'polypeptide(L)' 'MAEGTVTNARTLELNYEYAQRNVDVLSIWFECKPRKTVELLAENNIPLSPNDEGKFGSYYKYVREVVEAN' A
#
# COMPACT_ATOMS: atom_id res chain seq x y z
N MET A 1 9.63 18.42 1.10
CA MET A 1 10.32 17.16 0.78
C MET A 1 10.80 16.58 2.10
N ALA A 2 10.08 15.60 2.65
CA ALA A 2 10.49 14.93 3.88
C ALA A 2 11.31 13.70 3.50
N GLU A 3 12.59 13.72 3.83
CA GLU A 3 13.47 12.56 3.85
C GLU A 3 12.92 11.52 4.82
N GLY A 4 13.09 10.24 4.46
CA GLY A 4 12.29 9.15 4.98
C GLY A 4 12.35 8.95 6.49
N THR A 5 11.21 8.63 7.08
CA THR A 5 11.08 7.80 8.28
C THR A 5 9.68 7.19 8.24
N VAL A 6 9.63 5.85 8.22
CA VAL A 6 8.48 4.97 8.52
C VAL A 6 7.12 5.67 8.37
N THR A 7 6.42 5.47 7.24
CA THR A 7 4.99 5.80 7.22
C THR A 7 4.34 4.94 8.30
N ASN A 8 3.97 5.55 9.43
CA ASN A 8 3.26 4.88 10.50
C ASN A 8 2.08 4.14 9.85
N ALA A 9 1.94 2.83 10.08
CA ALA A 9 0.90 2.00 9.46
C ALA A 9 -0.48 2.66 9.57
N ARG A 10 -0.76 3.32 10.70
CA ARG A 10 -2.00 4.08 10.92
C ARG A 10 -2.16 5.28 9.98
N THR A 11 -1.09 6.03 9.73
CA THR A 11 -1.10 7.15 8.79
C THR A 11 -1.28 6.66 7.35
N LEU A 12 -0.64 5.55 7.00
CA LEU A 12 -0.80 4.91 5.69
C LEU A 12 -2.24 4.45 5.47
N GLU A 13 -2.83 3.78 6.46
CA GLU A 13 -4.21 3.31 6.41
C GLU A 13 -5.19 4.47 6.28
N LEU A 14 -5.02 5.54 7.07
CA LEU A 14 -5.85 6.75 6.94
C LEU A 14 -5.73 7.41 5.57
N ASN A 15 -4.52 7.51 5.02
CA ASN A 15 -4.32 8.04 3.67
C ASN A 15 -4.99 7.16 2.61
N TYR A 16 -4.96 5.84 2.80
CA TYR A 16 -5.67 4.92 1.92
C TYR A 16 -7.19 5.08 2.03
N GLU A 17 -7.74 5.24 3.23
CA GLU A 17 -9.16 5.56 3.45
C GLU A 17 -9.55 6.89 2.80
N TYR A 18 -8.73 7.95 2.96
CA TYR A 18 -8.96 9.25 2.31
C TYR A 18 -8.90 9.15 0.79
N ALA A 19 -8.02 8.30 0.25
CA ALA A 19 -7.97 7.97 -1.16
C ALA A 19 -9.15 7.07 -1.62
N GLN A 20 -10.18 6.88 -0.80
CA GLN A 20 -11.34 6.02 -1.06
C GLN A 20 -10.95 4.56 -1.30
N ARG A 21 -9.90 4.11 -0.59
CA ARG A 21 -9.28 2.80 -0.73
C ARG A 21 -8.95 2.45 -2.19
N ASN A 22 -8.30 3.40 -2.87
CA ASN A 22 -7.85 3.28 -4.25
C ASN A 22 -6.33 3.51 -4.34
N VAL A 23 -5.60 2.44 -4.69
CA VAL A 23 -4.13 2.44 -4.82
C VAL A 23 -3.65 3.42 -5.89
N ASP A 24 -4.37 3.55 -7.01
CA ASP A 24 -3.98 4.46 -8.08
C ASP A 24 -4.01 5.92 -7.58
N VAL A 25 -5.05 6.30 -6.84
CA VAL A 25 -5.15 7.64 -6.23
C VAL A 25 -4.09 7.85 -5.16
N LEU A 26 -3.90 6.89 -4.26
CA LEU A 26 -2.90 6.99 -3.19
C LEU A 26 -1.47 7.09 -3.76
N SER A 27 -1.18 6.39 -4.85
CA SER A 27 0.13 6.42 -5.50
C SER A 27 0.49 7.79 -6.06
N ILE A 28 -0.50 8.55 -6.53
CA ILE A 28 -0.32 9.93 -6.98
C ILE A 28 0.08 10.80 -5.78
N TRP A 29 -0.57 10.67 -4.64
CA TRP A 29 -0.27 11.47 -3.44
C TRP A 29 1.12 11.18 -2.88
N PHE A 30 1.58 9.94 -3.03
CA PHE A 30 2.91 9.52 -2.61
C PHE A 30 3.97 9.72 -3.70
N GLU A 31 3.58 10.30 -4.85
CA GLU A 31 4.43 10.54 -6.01
C GLU A 31 5.21 9.28 -6.44
N CYS A 32 4.55 8.11 -6.37
CA CYS A 32 5.16 6.82 -6.65
C CYS A 32 4.28 5.97 -7.58
N LYS A 33 4.83 4.83 -8.03
CA LYS A 33 4.07 3.89 -8.88
C LYS A 33 3.06 3.12 -8.01
N PRO A 34 1.87 2.77 -8.53
CA PRO A 34 0.88 1.93 -7.83
C PRO A 34 1.49 0.70 -7.16
N ARG A 35 2.43 0.03 -7.86
CA ARG A 35 3.14 -1.13 -7.35
C ARG A 35 3.91 -0.87 -6.04
N LYS A 36 4.52 0.31 -5.88
CA LYS A 36 5.20 0.72 -4.64
C LYS A 36 4.22 0.99 -3.50
N THR A 37 3.06 1.56 -3.81
CA THR A 37 1.98 1.71 -2.82
C THR A 37 1.46 0.35 -2.34
N VAL A 38 1.30 -0.62 -3.23
CA VAL A 38 0.89 -2.00 -2.86
C VAL A 38 1.93 -2.66 -1.94
N GLU A 39 3.23 -2.48 -2.22
CA GLU A 39 4.31 -2.97 -1.35
C GLU A 39 4.17 -2.37 0.06
N LEU A 40 4.02 -1.04 0.17
CA LEU A 40 3.84 -0.37 1.45
C LEU A 40 2.63 -0.89 2.22
N LEU A 41 1.49 -1.10 1.54
CA LEU A 41 0.28 -1.65 2.18
C LEU A 41 0.51 -3.08 2.67
N ALA A 42 1.19 -3.93 1.89
CA ALA A 42 1.50 -5.31 2.25
C ALA A 42 2.46 -5.39 3.44
N GLU A 43 3.56 -4.65 3.38
CA GLU A 43 4.58 -4.54 4.43
C GLU A 43 3.97 -4.09 5.77
N ASN A 44 2.92 -3.25 5.73
CA ASN A 44 2.23 -2.74 6.92
C ASN A 44 0.95 -3.52 7.30
N ASN A 45 0.67 -4.66 6.67
CA ASN A 45 -0.52 -5.47 6.92
C ASN A 45 -1.87 -4.74 6.72
N ILE A 46 -1.92 -3.79 5.78
CA ILE A 46 -3.14 -3.06 5.47
C ILE A 46 -3.83 -3.77 4.31
N PRO A 47 -5.07 -4.28 4.49
CA PRO A 47 -5.75 -5.05 3.45
C PRO A 47 -6.17 -4.15 2.29
N LEU A 48 -6.11 -4.69 1.07
CA LEU A 48 -6.63 -4.02 -0.12
C LEU A 48 -8.16 -3.94 -0.09
N SER A 49 -8.75 -2.98 -0.80
CA SER A 49 -10.18 -3.02 -1.12
C SER A 49 -10.49 -4.11 -2.15
N PRO A 50 -11.74 -4.60 -2.29
CA PRO A 50 -12.08 -5.61 -3.30
C PRO A 50 -11.71 -5.20 -4.74
N ASN A 51 -11.79 -3.90 -5.05
CA ASN A 51 -11.41 -3.36 -6.36
C ASN A 51 -9.89 -3.45 -6.58
N ASP A 52 -9.11 -3.08 -5.57
CA ASP A 52 -7.65 -3.16 -5.65
C ASP A 52 -7.16 -4.61 -5.55
N GLU A 53 -7.86 -5.49 -4.83
CA GLU A 53 -7.58 -6.93 -4.82
C GLU A 53 -7.71 -7.52 -6.22
N GLY A 54 -8.75 -7.16 -6.97
CA GLY A 54 -8.93 -7.61 -8.36
C GLY A 54 -7.80 -7.20 -9.30
N LYS A 55 -7.10 -6.09 -9.01
CA LYS A 55 -5.97 -5.59 -9.81
C LYS A 55 -4.60 -6.06 -9.31
N PHE A 56 -4.41 -6.07 -8.00
CA PHE A 56 -3.10 -6.15 -7.36
C PHE A 56 -2.98 -7.30 -6.36
N GLY A 57 -4.05 -8.05 -6.08
CA GLY A 57 -4.11 -9.06 -5.01
C GLY A 57 -3.03 -10.12 -5.10
N SER A 58 -2.71 -10.63 -6.28
CA SER A 58 -1.62 -11.59 -6.47
C SER A 58 -0.25 -11.02 -6.10
N TYR A 59 0.00 -9.74 -6.43
CA TYR A 59 1.26 -9.08 -6.09
C TYR A 59 1.34 -8.74 -4.60
N TYR A 60 0.24 -8.25 -4.02
CA TYR A 60 0.13 -8.00 -2.59
C TYR A 60 0.45 -9.24 -1.77
N LYS A 61 -0.16 -10.39 -2.12
CA LYS A 61 0.08 -11.66 -1.43
C LYS A 61 1.53 -12.11 -1.55
N TYR A 62 2.13 -12.01 -2.74
CA TYR A 62 3.54 -12.30 -2.93
C TYR A 62 4.44 -11.46 -2.01
N VAL A 63 4.19 -10.14 -1.91
CA VAL A 63 4.97 -9.26 -1.02
C VAL A 63 4.77 -9.66 0.45
N ARG A 64 3.54 -9.96 0.88
CA ARG A 64 3.25 -10.46 2.24
C ARG A 64 4.06 -11.70 2.59
N GLU A 65 4.09 -12.70 1.69
CA GLU A 65 4.84 -13.94 1.89
C GLU A 65 6.36 -13.67 2.01
N VAL A 66 6.90 -12.75 1.20
CA VAL A 66 8.31 -12.36 1.27
C VAL A 66 8.65 -11.61 2.57
N VAL A 67 7.75 -10.76 3.05
CA VAL A 67 7.92 -10.01 4.30
C VAL A 67 7.85 -10.95 5.51
N GLU A 68 6.91 -11.90 5.50
CA GLU A 68 6.75 -12.88 6.59
C GLU A 68 7.88 -13.92 6.65
N ALA A 69 8.59 -14.13 5.53
CA ALA A 69 9.71 -15.05 5.45
C ALA A 69 11.08 -14.45 5.88
N ASN A 70 11.15 -13.14 6.11
CA ASN A 70 12.35 -12.40 6.55
C ASN A 70 12.22 -11.94 8.00
#